data_AF-A0A183BA57-F1
#
_entry.id   AF-A0A183BA57-F1
#
_cell.length_a   1.000
_cell.length_b   1.000
_cell.length_c   1.000
_cell.angle_alpha   90.00
_cell.angle_beta   90.00
_cell.angle_gamma   90.00
#
_symmetry.space_group_name_H-M   'P 1'
#
loop_
_entity.id
_entity.type
_entity.pdbx_description
1 polymer ?
#
loop_
_entity_poly.entity_id
_entity_poly.type
_entity_poly.pdbx_seq_one_letter_code
_entity_poly.pdbx_strand_id
1 'polypeptide(L)'
;MSFNDYIDLLPVLNPSIVLDESSKSKLLRHFLRDEGQRKFDDLNLQTCSAVQFALNTLDRTVGPQLNVFTARLRFSRVIQENGELLKQFVSRLNRAVRFCEYSKLPQKKLEGSMFIHKFISGIKDDRFRESLFIEDADRMTWEKA
;
A
#
# COMPACT_ATOMS: atom_id res chain seq x y z
N MET A 1 -16.52 3.08 17.48
CA MET A 1 -17.62 2.10 17.33
C MET A 1 -17.75 1.83 15.85
N SER A 2 -17.49 0.60 15.42
CA SER A 2 -17.61 0.19 14.02
C SER A 2 -19.09 -0.01 13.64
N PHE A 3 -19.39 -0.06 12.34
CA PHE A 3 -20.74 -0.37 11.87
C PHE A 3 -21.21 -1.76 12.32
N ASN A 4 -20.31 -2.75 12.32
CA ASN A 4 -20.63 -4.11 12.79
C ASN A 4 -20.90 -4.13 14.29
N ASP A 5 -20.11 -3.40 15.09
CA ASP A 5 -20.34 -3.27 16.54
C ASP A 5 -21.75 -2.70 16.79
N TYR A 6 -22.16 -1.71 15.99
CA TYR A 6 -23.48 -1.09 16.10
C TYR A 6 -24.62 -2.06 15.74
N ILE A 7 -24.47 -2.84 14.65
CA ILE A 7 -25.46 -3.85 14.25
C ILE A 7 -25.58 -4.95 15.30
N ASP A 8 -24.46 -5.41 15.87
CA ASP A 8 -24.43 -6.49 16.85
C ASP A 8 -25.02 -6.05 18.21
N LEU A 9 -24.87 -4.77 18.56
CA LEU A 9 -25.43 -4.20 19.80
C LEU A 9 -26.93 -3.88 19.70
N LEU A 10 -27.48 -3.67 18.50
CA LEU A 10 -28.88 -3.27 18.31
C LEU A 10 -29.87 -4.29 18.90
N PRO A 11 -29.76 -5.61 18.64
CA PRO A 11 -30.64 -6.61 19.25
C PRO A 11 -30.46 -6.74 20.77
N VAL A 12 -29.28 -6.43 21.30
CA VAL A 12 -28.99 -6.46 22.74
C VAL A 12 -29.70 -5.29 23.44
N LEU A 13 -29.68 -4.11 22.83
CA LEU A 13 -30.30 -2.90 23.36
C LEU A 13 -31.81 -2.83 23.10
N ASN A 14 -32.27 -3.44 22.02
CA ASN A 14 -33.68 -3.50 21.67
C ASN A 14 -34.03 -4.82 20.92
N PRO A 15 -34.43 -5.88 21.66
CA PRO A 15 -34.61 -7.23 21.11
C PRO A 15 -35.71 -7.37 20.05
N SER A 16 -36.61 -6.39 19.94
CA SER A 16 -37.68 -6.37 18.93
C SER A 16 -37.20 -5.91 17.56
N ILE A 17 -35.99 -5.35 17.46
CA ILE A 17 -35.39 -4.93 16.20
C ILE A 17 -34.71 -6.13 15.53
N VAL A 18 -35.33 -6.66 14.48
CA VAL A 18 -34.74 -7.64 13.58
C VAL A 18 -34.50 -6.96 12.23
N LEU A 19 -33.23 -6.81 11.85
CA LEU A 19 -32.85 -6.20 10.57
C LEU A 19 -32.57 -7.28 9.54
N ASP A 20 -33.29 -7.24 8.42
CA ASP A 20 -32.93 -7.98 7.22
C ASP A 20 -31.72 -7.32 6.52
N GLU A 21 -31.09 -8.03 5.58
CA GLU A 21 -29.92 -7.52 4.85
C GLU A 21 -30.23 -6.23 4.08
N SER A 22 -31.46 -6.07 3.57
CA SER A 22 -31.87 -4.83 2.90
C SER A 22 -31.86 -3.63 3.85
N SER A 23 -32.41 -3.78 5.06
CA SER A 23 -32.43 -2.73 6.07
C SER A 23 -31.03 -2.42 6.58
N LYS A 24 -30.18 -3.44 6.79
CA LYS A 24 -28.77 -3.23 7.14
C LYS A 24 -28.01 -2.47 6.04
N SER A 25 -28.28 -2.76 4.77
CA SER A 25 -27.66 -2.05 3.63
C SER A 25 -28.06 -0.57 3.59
N LYS A 26 -29.35 -0.27 3.78
CA LYS A 26 -29.84 1.13 3.90
C LYS A 26 -29.19 1.85 5.08
N LEU A 27 -29.09 1.16 6.22
CA LEU A 27 -28.46 1.71 7.42
C LEU A 27 -26.96 1.98 7.21
N LEU A 28 -26.25 1.08 6.53
CA LEU A 28 -24.85 1.29 6.13
C LEU A 28 -24.72 2.53 5.25
N ARG A 29 -25.56 2.67 4.23
CA ARG A 29 -25.60 3.87 3.38
C ARG A 29 -25.76 5.14 4.22
N HIS A 30 -26.70 5.16 5.17
CA HIS A 30 -26.87 6.32 6.05
C HIS A 30 -25.67 6.58 6.97
N PHE A 31 -25.05 5.51 7.50
CA PHE A 31 -23.88 5.59 8.38
C PHE A 31 -22.67 6.26 7.69
N LEU A 32 -22.54 6.12 6.37
CA LEU A 32 -21.45 6.64 5.56
C LEU A 32 -21.45 8.16 5.31
N ARG A 33 -22.54 8.87 5.69
CA ARG A 33 -22.72 10.32 5.47
C ARG A 33 -22.59 10.73 3.99
N ASP A 34 -22.55 12.02 3.67
CA ASP A 34 -22.79 12.51 2.30
C ASP A 34 -21.77 12.04 1.24
N GLU A 35 -20.47 12.06 1.55
CA GLU A 35 -19.43 11.60 0.62
C GLU A 35 -19.47 10.08 0.45
N GLY A 36 -19.64 9.35 1.54
CA GLY A 36 -19.69 7.90 1.50
C GLY A 36 -21.00 7.39 0.88
N GLN A 37 -22.12 8.10 1.01
CA GLN A 37 -23.38 7.83 0.30
C GLN A 37 -23.20 7.97 -1.22
N ARG A 38 -22.57 9.07 -1.68
CA ARG A 38 -22.28 9.26 -3.10
C ARG A 38 -21.45 8.11 -3.65
N LYS A 39 -20.41 7.69 -2.93
CA LYS A 39 -19.60 6.52 -3.32
C LYS A 39 -20.35 5.20 -3.27
N PHE A 40 -21.22 5.02 -2.28
CA PHE A 40 -22.06 3.84 -2.16
C PHE A 40 -23.02 3.71 -3.36
N ASP A 41 -23.61 4.82 -3.78
CA ASP A 41 -24.53 4.91 -4.90
C ASP A 41 -23.81 4.76 -6.25
N ASP A 42 -22.66 5.43 -6.44
CA ASP A 42 -21.81 5.31 -7.63
C ASP A 42 -21.40 3.85 -7.91
N LEU A 43 -21.14 3.10 -6.83
CA LEU A 43 -20.76 1.68 -6.87
C LEU A 43 -21.97 0.75 -6.97
N ASN A 44 -23.20 1.29 -7.03
CA ASN A 44 -24.46 0.55 -7.05
C ASN A 44 -24.61 -0.46 -5.90
N LEU A 45 -24.09 -0.14 -4.71
CA LEU A 45 -24.08 -1.09 -3.59
C LEU A 45 -25.47 -1.31 -2.99
N GLN A 46 -26.47 -0.48 -3.33
CA GLN A 46 -27.86 -0.72 -2.94
C GLN A 46 -28.45 -2.01 -3.52
N THR A 47 -27.90 -2.53 -4.63
CA THR A 47 -28.40 -3.76 -5.26
C THR A 47 -27.74 -5.02 -4.72
N CYS A 48 -26.74 -4.89 -3.83
CA CYS A 48 -26.05 -6.02 -3.25
C CYS A 48 -26.93 -6.70 -2.19
N SER A 49 -27.02 -8.04 -2.27
CA SER A 49 -27.82 -8.85 -1.35
C SER A 49 -27.20 -9.04 0.03
N ALA A 50 -25.90 -8.77 0.18
CA ALA A 50 -25.16 -8.97 1.43
C ALA A 50 -24.37 -7.71 1.81
N VAL A 51 -24.55 -7.24 3.04
CA VAL A 51 -23.86 -6.03 3.53
C VAL A 51 -22.34 -6.21 3.60
N GLN A 52 -21.88 -7.43 3.89
CA GLN A 52 -20.44 -7.73 3.90
C GLN A 52 -19.80 -7.49 2.52
N PHE A 53 -20.53 -7.75 1.44
CA PHE A 53 -20.03 -7.49 0.09
C PHE A 53 -19.88 -5.98 -0.16
N ALA A 54 -20.83 -5.17 0.32
CA ALA A 54 -20.75 -3.72 0.24
C ALA A 54 -19.55 -3.18 1.04
N LEU A 55 -19.34 -3.66 2.28
CA LEU A 55 -18.18 -3.30 3.10
C LEU A 55 -16.85 -3.64 2.41
N ASN A 56 -16.70 -4.87 1.90
CA ASN A 56 -15.49 -5.28 1.20
C ASN A 56 -15.23 -4.44 -0.06
N THR A 57 -16.28 -4.04 -0.77
CA THR A 57 -16.18 -3.22 -1.98
C THR A 57 -15.77 -1.80 -1.63
N LEU A 58 -16.34 -1.23 -0.56
CA LEU A 58 -15.90 0.05 -0.01
C LEU A 58 -14.43 -0.01 0.42
N ASP A 59 -14.01 -1.00 1.19
CA ASP A 59 -12.61 -1.15 1.61
C ASP A 59 -11.64 -1.24 0.43
N ARG A 60 -12.03 -1.91 -0.66
CA ARG A 60 -11.21 -1.93 -1.88
C ARG A 60 -11.13 -0.58 -2.56
N THR A 61 -12.18 0.22 -2.52
CA THR A 61 -12.29 1.44 -3.32
C THR A 61 -11.82 2.69 -2.57
N VAL A 62 -12.12 2.77 -1.28
CA VAL A 62 -11.79 3.89 -0.39
C VAL A 62 -10.81 3.54 0.71
N GLY A 63 -10.51 2.24 0.90
CA GLY A 63 -9.48 1.84 1.86
C GLY A 63 -8.09 2.33 1.45
N PRO A 64 -7.11 2.25 2.37
CA PRO A 64 -5.75 2.71 2.12
C PRO A 64 -5.10 1.86 1.03
N GLN A 65 -5.23 2.31 -0.22
CA GLN A 65 -4.47 1.74 -1.31
C GLN A 65 -3.05 2.29 -1.30
N LEU A 66 -2.09 1.38 -1.39
CA LEU A 66 -0.71 1.76 -1.60
C LEU A 66 -0.58 2.38 -3.00
N ASN A 67 -0.45 3.71 -3.05
CA ASN A 67 -0.19 4.39 -4.30
C ASN A 67 1.24 4.09 -4.75
N VAL A 68 1.37 3.21 -5.74
CA VAL A 68 2.66 2.77 -6.30
C VAL A 68 3.50 3.96 -6.81
N PHE A 69 2.90 4.99 -7.39
CA PHE A 69 3.63 6.19 -7.82
C PHE A 69 4.19 6.97 -6.62
N THR A 70 3.42 7.08 -5.55
CA THR A 70 3.89 7.71 -4.30
C THR A 70 5.01 6.87 -3.67
N ALA A 71 4.91 5.55 -3.70
CA ALA A 71 5.96 4.66 -3.23
C ALA A 71 7.25 4.81 -4.05
N ARG A 72 7.15 4.85 -5.39
CA ARG A 72 8.27 5.09 -6.30
C ARG A 72 8.92 6.45 -6.09
N LEU A 73 8.11 7.50 -5.89
CA LEU A 73 8.61 8.84 -5.56
C LEU A 73 9.34 8.88 -4.22
N ARG A 74 8.81 8.19 -3.20
CA ARG A 74 9.50 8.08 -1.91
C ARG A 74 10.81 7.32 -2.06
N PHE A 75 10.79 6.21 -2.78
CA PHE A 75 11.99 5.42 -3.08
C PHE A 75 13.06 6.24 -3.80
N SER A 76 12.69 7.04 -4.81
CA SER A 76 13.65 7.89 -5.54
C SER A 76 14.30 8.96 -4.67
N ARG A 77 13.71 9.31 -3.53
CA ARG A 77 14.23 10.28 -2.56
C ARG A 77 15.02 9.65 -1.41
N VAL A 78 15.08 8.33 -1.30
CA VAL A 78 15.86 7.65 -0.25
C VAL A 78 17.35 7.94 -0.48
N ILE A 79 18.00 8.51 0.52
CA ILE A 79 19.46 8.74 0.56
C ILE A 79 19.96 8.35 1.94
N GLN A 80 21.24 8.00 2.05
CA GLN A 80 21.85 7.68 3.33
C GLN A 80 21.80 8.91 4.25
N GLU A 81 21.27 8.73 5.46
CA GLU A 81 21.16 9.80 6.45
C GLU A 81 22.50 10.07 7.14
N ASN A 82 22.64 11.25 7.75
CA ASN A 82 23.87 11.62 8.44
C ASN A 82 24.13 10.68 9.64
N GLY A 83 25.28 10.01 9.64
CA GLY A 83 25.64 9.05 10.68
C GLY A 83 24.94 7.69 10.57
N GLU A 84 24.12 7.47 9.53
CA GLU A 84 23.49 6.18 9.28
C GLU A 84 24.53 5.17 8.79
N LEU A 85 24.56 3.97 9.39
CA LEU A 85 25.43 2.90 8.95
C LEU A 85 24.93 2.34 7.61
N LEU A 86 25.87 1.92 6.74
CA LEU A 86 25.53 1.38 5.42
C LEU A 86 24.53 0.21 5.49
N LYS A 87 24.66 -0.67 6.48
CA LYS A 87 23.72 -1.78 6.71
C LYS A 87 22.29 -1.31 7.02
N GLN A 88 22.15 -0.21 7.76
CA GLN A 88 20.85 0.39 8.08
C GLN A 88 20.24 1.03 6.84
N PHE A 89 21.06 1.74 6.05
CA PHE A 89 20.66 2.31 4.77
C PHE A 89 20.17 1.23 3.80
N VAL A 90 20.92 0.14 3.62
CA VAL A 90 20.54 -1.00 2.77
C VAL A 90 19.24 -1.66 3.24
N SER A 91 19.04 -1.81 4.56
CA SER A 91 17.80 -2.34 5.11
C SER A 91 16.59 -1.45 4.79
N ARG A 92 16.75 -0.13 4.94
CA ARG A 92 15.72 0.87 4.62
C ARG A 92 15.40 0.90 3.13
N LEU A 93 16.42 0.83 2.27
CA LEU A 93 16.27 0.77 0.82
C LEU A 93 15.54 -0.52 0.38
N ASN A 94 15.91 -1.67 0.96
CA ASN A 94 15.24 -2.96 0.72
C ASN A 94 13.78 -2.97 1.16
N ARG A 95 13.44 -2.26 2.24
CA ARG A 95 12.05 -2.12 2.66
C ARG A 95 11.26 -1.23 1.69
N ALA A 96 11.86 -0.14 1.21
CA ALA A 96 11.20 0.82 0.34
C ALA A 96 10.93 0.28 -1.08
N VAL A 97 11.84 -0.52 -1.65
CA VAL A 97 11.68 -1.05 -3.01
C VAL A 97 10.48 -2.00 -3.15
N ARG A 98 10.15 -2.76 -2.09
CA ARG A 98 9.02 -3.71 -2.07
C ARG A 98 7.68 -3.07 -2.39
N PHE A 99 7.50 -1.79 -2.04
CA PHE A 99 6.28 -1.03 -2.29
C PHE A 99 6.21 -0.45 -3.71
N CYS A 100 7.28 -0.54 -4.49
CA CYS A 100 7.34 0.06 -5.83
C CYS A 100 6.79 -0.85 -6.94
N GLU A 101 6.54 -2.12 -6.61
CA GLU A 101 6.03 -3.16 -7.51
C GLU A 101 6.78 -3.24 -8.85
N TYR A 102 8.11 -3.07 -8.83
CA TYR A 102 8.92 -3.11 -10.05
C TYR A 102 8.93 -4.49 -10.72
N SER A 103 8.70 -5.55 -9.95
CA SER A 103 8.47 -6.92 -10.45
C SER A 103 7.28 -7.05 -11.41
N LYS A 104 6.29 -6.14 -11.35
CA LYS A 104 5.15 -6.11 -12.29
C LYS A 104 5.46 -5.38 -13.60
N LEU A 105 6.63 -4.75 -13.72
CA LEU A 105 7.03 -4.11 -14.96
C LEU A 105 7.57 -5.17 -15.95
N PRO A 106 7.29 -5.06 -17.26
CA PRO A 106 7.56 -6.10 -18.25
C PRO A 106 9.04 -6.50 -18.44
N GLN A 107 10.00 -5.90 -17.74
CA GLN A 107 11.41 -6.29 -17.84
C GLN A 107 11.90 -6.98 -16.57
N LYS A 108 12.33 -8.24 -16.75
CA LYS A 108 12.94 -9.14 -15.74
C LYS A 108 14.15 -8.59 -14.98
N LYS A 109 14.57 -7.33 -15.17
CA LYS A 109 15.74 -6.72 -14.53
C LYS A 109 15.51 -5.30 -13.98
N LEU A 110 14.30 -4.73 -14.10
CA LEU A 110 14.02 -3.34 -13.69
C LEU A 110 14.18 -3.13 -12.19
N GLU A 111 13.72 -4.08 -11.35
CA GLU A 111 13.83 -3.94 -9.91
C GLU A 111 15.29 -3.99 -9.44
N GLY A 112 16.06 -4.96 -9.96
CA GLY A 112 17.49 -5.09 -9.65
C GLY A 112 18.32 -3.89 -10.13
N SER A 113 18.10 -3.43 -11.36
CA SER A 113 18.84 -2.28 -11.92
C SER A 113 18.45 -0.96 -11.26
N MET A 114 17.17 -0.74 -10.95
CA MET A 114 16.72 0.45 -10.21
C MET A 114 17.21 0.45 -8.77
N PHE A 115 17.23 -0.71 -8.12
CA PHE A 115 17.80 -0.86 -6.79
C PHE A 115 19.28 -0.54 -6.77
N ILE A 116 20.06 -1.11 -7.70
CA ILE A 116 21.50 -0.85 -7.85
C ILE A 116 21.76 0.63 -8.12
N HIS A 117 21.10 1.20 -9.12
CA HIS A 117 21.26 2.62 -9.46
C HIS A 117 20.93 3.50 -8.25
N LYS A 118 19.87 3.16 -7.51
CA LYS A 118 19.47 3.94 -6.34
C LYS A 118 20.38 3.75 -5.13
N PHE A 119 20.91 2.55 -4.93
CA PHE A 119 21.91 2.25 -3.92
C PHE A 119 23.17 3.09 -4.18
N ILE A 120 23.73 3.01 -5.39
CA ILE A 120 24.96 3.73 -5.75
C ILE A 120 24.76 5.25 -5.68
N SER A 121 23.66 5.78 -6.26
CA SER A 121 23.37 7.22 -6.21
C SER A 121 22.96 7.75 -4.83
N GLY A 122 22.53 6.87 -3.91
CA GLY A 122 22.06 7.23 -2.57
C GLY A 122 23.13 7.17 -1.49
N ILE A 123 24.30 6.61 -1.77
CA ILE A 123 25.47 6.60 -0.87
C ILE A 123 26.05 8.01 -0.77
N LYS A 124 26.36 8.43 0.45
CA LYS A 124 26.91 9.77 0.72
C LYS A 124 28.42 9.87 0.50
N ASP A 125 29.15 8.77 0.68
CA ASP A 125 30.61 8.73 0.49
C ASP A 125 30.95 8.67 -1.00
N ASP A 126 31.48 9.77 -1.54
CA ASP A 126 31.84 9.88 -2.95
C ASP A 126 32.95 8.92 -3.36
N ARG A 127 33.93 8.62 -2.49
CA ARG A 127 35.05 7.72 -2.82
C ARG A 127 34.58 6.27 -2.85
N PHE A 128 33.73 5.88 -1.91
CA PHE A 128 33.11 4.56 -1.90
C PHE A 128 32.18 4.40 -3.10
N ARG A 129 31.41 5.44 -3.42
CA ARG A 129 30.55 5.47 -4.61
C ARG A 129 31.35 5.33 -5.91
N GLU A 130 32.47 6.04 -6.04
CA GLU A 130 33.37 5.93 -7.20
C GLU A 130 34.00 4.54 -7.30
N SER A 131 34.42 3.93 -6.18
CA SER A 131 34.96 2.56 -6.19
C SER A 131 33.95 1.51 -6.68
N LEU A 132 32.65 1.72 -6.43
CA LEU A 132 31.57 0.85 -6.92
C LEU A 132 31.36 0.93 -8.45
N PHE A 133 31.88 1.97 -9.11
CA PHE A 133 31.86 2.08 -10.57
C PHE A 133 33.15 1.56 -11.24
N ILE A 134 34.23 1.38 -10.45
CA ILE A 134 35.56 1.00 -10.96
C ILE A 134 35.76 -0.53 -10.95
N GLU A 135 35.08 -1.25 -10.06
CA GLU A 135 35.08 -2.71 -10.04
C GLU A 135 33.83 -3.27 -10.74
N ASP A 136 34.03 -3.84 -11.93
CA ASP A 136 33.14 -4.79 -12.61
C ASP A 136 31.92 -4.29 -13.39
N ALA A 137 32.17 -3.66 -14.55
CA ALA A 137 31.21 -3.64 -15.66
C ALA A 137 30.82 -5.07 -16.14
N ASP A 138 31.66 -6.09 -15.86
CA ASP A 138 31.49 -7.48 -16.34
C ASP A 138 31.09 -8.51 -15.25
N ARG A 139 31.01 -8.15 -13.95
CA ARG A 139 30.70 -9.12 -12.86
C ARG A 139 29.54 -8.76 -11.91
N MET A 140 28.70 -7.78 -12.22
CA MET A 140 27.45 -7.59 -11.46
C MET A 140 26.41 -8.69 -11.76
N THR A 141 26.68 -9.92 -11.31
CA THR A 141 25.69 -10.99 -11.16
C THR A 141 25.63 -11.43 -9.70
N TRP A 142 24.41 -11.51 -9.19
CA TRP A 142 24.02 -11.62 -7.79
C TRP A 142 24.45 -12.89 -7.03
N GLU A 143 25.34 -13.73 -7.56
CA GLU A 143 25.61 -15.05 -6.95
C GLU A 143 26.67 -15.05 -5.82
N LYS A 144 27.32 -13.93 -5.52
CA LYS A 144 28.33 -13.89 -4.45
C LYS A 144 28.26 -12.62 -3.59
N ALA A 145 27.22 -12.53 -2.77
CA ALA A 145 27.18 -11.64 -1.60
C ALA A 145 26.72 -12.44 -0.38
#